data_AF-A0A284QT46-F1
#
_entry.id   AF-A0A284QT46-F1
#
_cell.length_a   1.000
_cell.length_b   1.000
_cell.length_c   1.000
_cell.angle_alpha   90.00
_cell.angle_beta   90.00
_cell.angle_gamma   90.00
#
_symmetry.space_group_name_H-M   'P 1'
#
loop_
_entity.id
_entity.type
_entity.pdbx_description
1 polymer ?
#
loop_
_entity_poly.entity_id
_entity_poly.type
_entity_poly.pdbx_seq_one_letter_code
_entity_poly.pdbx_strand_id
1 'polypeptide(L)'
;MGHDLHNGRWQAPFSEASTCPTGGKSTRVATHGQLYSDEELSKINDDMPDPEPEVPDESSLEPSEYQKQLAVVKVEGEALLFKLKQIRHWLQYQYSKMHNLSMKETGKDNPYRIMLHRLAGLSVSKPRKAQAFSLWAKVNSVTVQTAWNEELKKKAVPLSERAAKLNTFKSKLFKLKLKETQNEWLVTAEEEHEEALKEYNEKMESSVSKDPGEMQRCLENLSSMMQPFIEMVMEATGCPVTCIVGGPQPADRGCLDVSS
;
A
#
# COMPACT_ATOMS: atom_id res chain seq x y z
N MET A 1 38.99 -27.38 33.74
CA MET A 1 38.34 -27.47 32.42
C MET A 1 37.51 -26.22 32.26
N GLY A 2 38.07 -25.21 31.61
CA GLY A 2 37.51 -23.87 31.48
C GLY A 2 36.60 -23.77 30.26
N HIS A 3 35.53 -23.00 30.41
CA HIS A 3 34.70 -22.54 29.31
C HIS A 3 34.78 -21.01 29.28
N ASP A 4 35.59 -20.51 28.37
CA ASP A 4 35.72 -19.09 28.04
C ASP A 4 34.49 -18.64 27.24
N LEU A 5 33.71 -17.75 27.83
CA LEU A 5 32.63 -17.01 27.16
C LEU A 5 33.25 -15.90 26.30
N HIS A 6 33.34 -16.15 24.99
CA HIS A 6 33.74 -15.15 24.01
C HIS A 6 32.60 -14.15 23.77
N ASN A 7 32.87 -12.90 24.15
CA ASN A 7 32.06 -11.71 23.89
C ASN A 7 32.17 -11.33 22.39
N GLY A 8 31.16 -11.70 21.60
CA GLY A 8 31.05 -11.32 20.19
C GLY A 8 30.56 -9.88 20.02
N ARG A 9 31.51 -8.92 20.00
CA ARG A 9 31.27 -7.52 19.65
C ARG A 9 31.10 -7.39 18.13
N TRP A 10 29.87 -7.15 17.67
CA TRP A 10 29.60 -6.79 16.28
C TRP A 10 30.15 -5.38 16.01
N GLN A 11 31.33 -5.30 15.40
CA GLN A 11 31.81 -4.09 14.72
C GLN A 11 31.40 -4.20 13.25
N ALA A 12 30.50 -3.31 12.81
CA ALA A 12 30.22 -3.12 11.40
C ALA A 12 31.42 -2.41 10.75
N PRO A 13 32.02 -2.93 9.66
CA PRO A 13 33.02 -2.21 8.89
C PRO A 13 32.32 -1.12 8.07
N PHE A 14 32.61 0.13 8.41
CA PHE A 14 32.33 1.28 7.55
C PHE A 14 33.35 1.22 6.40
N SER A 15 32.98 0.56 5.30
CA SER A 15 33.81 0.49 4.09
C SER A 15 33.55 1.71 3.22
N GLU A 16 34.64 2.36 2.87
CA GLU A 16 34.74 3.52 2.00
C GLU A 16 34.23 3.24 0.58
N ALA A 17 33.60 4.27 0.01
CA ALA A 17 33.53 4.66 -1.40
C ALA A 17 33.52 3.54 -2.47
N SER A 18 32.32 3.02 -2.76
CA SER A 18 32.02 2.40 -4.05
C SER A 18 31.57 3.49 -5.05
N THR A 19 32.44 3.84 -5.98
CA THR A 19 32.13 4.69 -7.14
C THR A 19 31.44 3.84 -8.21
N CYS A 20 30.10 3.82 -8.18
CA CYS A 20 29.30 3.32 -9.29
C CYS A 20 29.13 4.41 -10.36
N PRO A 21 29.28 4.10 -11.67
CA PRO A 21 29.09 5.06 -12.74
C PRO A 21 27.60 5.36 -12.89
N THR A 22 27.21 6.58 -12.55
CA THR A 22 25.85 7.11 -12.72
C THR A 22 25.58 7.32 -14.22
N GLY A 23 24.99 6.31 -14.85
CA GLY A 23 24.25 6.49 -16.10
C GLY A 23 23.15 7.52 -15.86
N GLY A 24 23.28 8.67 -16.55
CA GLY A 24 22.48 9.86 -16.38
C GLY A 24 20.98 9.62 -16.47
N LYS A 25 20.35 9.38 -15.31
CA LYS A 25 18.96 9.75 -15.08
C LYS A 25 19.02 11.17 -14.55
N SER A 26 18.48 12.09 -15.32
CA SER A 26 18.23 13.47 -14.90
C SER A 26 17.27 13.43 -13.70
N THR A 27 17.84 13.33 -12.50
CA THR A 27 17.17 13.68 -11.26
C THR A 27 16.95 15.17 -11.33
N ARG A 28 15.75 15.61 -11.70
CA ARG A 28 15.29 16.95 -11.30
C ARG A 28 15.16 16.91 -9.79
N VAL A 29 16.27 17.18 -9.10
CA VAL A 29 16.26 17.57 -7.70
C VAL A 29 15.46 18.86 -7.66
N ALA A 30 14.28 18.83 -7.05
CA ALA A 30 13.51 20.04 -6.81
C ALA A 30 14.34 20.92 -5.86
N THR A 31 15.00 21.94 -6.40
CA THR A 31 15.73 22.97 -5.67
C THR A 31 14.75 23.93 -5.02
N HIS A 32 14.00 23.51 -4.01
CA HIS A 32 13.27 24.41 -3.10
C HIS A 32 13.44 23.92 -1.65
N GLY A 33 14.70 23.92 -1.21
CA GLY A 33 15.06 23.88 0.21
C GLY A 33 15.58 25.25 0.61
N GLN A 34 14.73 26.27 0.54
CA GLN A 34 15.05 27.55 1.19
C GLN A 34 14.84 27.29 2.68
N LEU A 35 15.94 27.16 3.42
CA LEU A 35 15.90 27.05 4.86
C LEU A 35 15.46 28.41 5.40
N TYR A 36 14.27 28.45 6.01
CA TYR A 36 13.83 29.62 6.77
C TYR A 36 14.74 29.79 7.97
N SER A 37 15.13 31.03 8.24
CA SER A 37 15.91 31.37 9.44
C SER A 37 15.07 31.24 10.70
N ASP A 38 15.69 31.01 11.86
CA ASP A 38 14.98 30.90 13.15
C ASP A 38 14.20 32.20 13.49
N GLU A 39 14.67 33.35 13.01
CA GLU A 39 13.97 34.64 13.13
C GLU A 39 12.71 34.72 12.25
N GLU A 40 12.64 33.97 11.16
CA GLU A 40 11.44 33.87 10.33
C GLU A 40 10.45 32.86 10.91
N LEU A 41 10.94 31.73 11.44
CA LEU A 41 10.09 30.72 12.08
C LEU A 41 9.43 31.24 13.36
N SER A 42 10.14 32.03 14.17
CA SER A 42 9.60 32.63 15.39
C SER A 42 8.52 33.70 15.15
N LYS A 43 8.36 34.17 13.92
CA LYS A 43 7.28 35.10 13.53
C LYS A 43 6.00 34.39 13.10
N ILE A 44 6.06 33.07 12.86
CA ILE A 44 4.89 32.27 12.52
C ILE A 44 4.17 31.97 13.84
N ASN A 45 2.97 32.53 13.99
CA ASN A 45 2.11 32.26 15.12
C ASN A 45 1.21 31.06 14.81
N ASP A 46 1.64 29.86 15.22
CA ASP A 46 0.91 28.60 14.99
C ASP A 46 -0.47 28.57 15.68
N ASP A 47 -0.72 29.45 16.66
CA ASP A 47 -2.00 29.53 17.39
C ASP A 47 -3.05 30.38 16.66
N MET A 48 -2.67 31.15 15.63
CA MET A 48 -3.62 31.93 14.84
C MET A 48 -4.14 31.09 13.66
N PRO A 49 -5.46 31.05 13.45
CA PRO A 49 -6.00 30.41 12.26
C PRO A 49 -5.46 31.13 11.01
N ASP A 50 -5.05 30.34 10.01
CA ASP A 50 -4.68 30.87 8.71
C ASP A 50 -5.84 31.74 8.16
N PRO A 51 -5.54 32.93 7.62
CA PRO A 51 -6.58 33.77 7.04
C PRO A 51 -7.26 33.01 5.90
N GLU A 52 -8.58 32.85 6.00
CA GLU A 52 -9.35 32.18 4.95
C GLU A 52 -9.24 33.00 3.66
N PRO A 53 -8.93 32.37 2.50
CA PRO A 53 -8.84 33.10 1.25
C PRO A 53 -10.19 33.75 0.93
N GLU A 54 -10.21 35.07 0.81
CA GLU A 54 -11.43 35.82 0.49
C GLU A 54 -11.94 35.41 -0.89
N VAL A 55 -13.20 34.98 -0.96
CA VAL A 55 -13.87 34.73 -2.23
C VAL A 55 -14.12 36.08 -2.90
N PRO A 56 -13.64 36.32 -4.14
CA PRO A 56 -13.90 37.57 -4.83
C PRO A 56 -15.39 37.89 -4.86
N ASP A 57 -15.77 39.13 -4.51
CA ASP A 57 -17.16 39.58 -4.54
C ASP A 57 -17.54 40.03 -5.96
N GLU A 58 -18.48 39.32 -6.58
CA GLU A 58 -18.98 39.57 -7.94
C GLU A 58 -19.57 40.98 -8.11
N SER A 59 -20.09 41.58 -7.04
CA SER A 59 -20.73 42.92 -7.09
C SER A 59 -19.73 44.07 -7.02
N SER A 60 -18.51 43.80 -6.56
CA SER A 60 -17.48 44.82 -6.29
C SER A 60 -16.51 45.04 -7.46
N LEU A 61 -16.43 44.09 -8.39
CA LEU A 61 -15.42 44.04 -9.46
C LEU A 61 -16.06 44.09 -10.85
N GLU A 62 -15.29 44.58 -11.82
CA GLU A 62 -15.67 44.47 -13.23
C GLU A 62 -15.66 42.99 -13.66
N PRO A 63 -16.62 42.53 -14.49
CA PRO A 63 -16.75 41.11 -14.84
C PRO A 63 -15.46 40.44 -15.38
N SER A 64 -14.61 41.16 -16.11
CA SER A 64 -13.35 40.58 -16.60
C SER A 64 -12.27 40.48 -15.52
N GLU A 65 -12.28 41.35 -14.51
CA GLU A 65 -11.39 41.27 -13.34
C GLU A 65 -11.83 40.14 -12.40
N TYR A 66 -13.13 39.99 -12.17
CA TYR A 66 -13.70 38.89 -11.40
C TYR A 66 -13.27 37.52 -11.96
N GLN A 67 -13.39 37.33 -13.29
CA GLN A 67 -12.97 36.09 -13.93
C GLN A 67 -11.47 35.80 -13.77
N LYS A 68 -10.62 36.83 -13.80
CA LYS A 68 -9.18 36.66 -13.57
C LYS A 68 -8.88 36.24 -12.13
N GLN A 69 -9.50 36.90 -11.15
CA GLN A 69 -9.31 36.54 -9.75
C GLN A 69 -9.82 35.12 -9.45
N LEU A 70 -10.97 34.75 -9.99
CA LEU A 70 -11.51 33.40 -9.85
C LEU A 70 -10.58 32.34 -10.46
N ALA A 71 -9.93 32.64 -11.60
CA ALA A 71 -8.95 31.75 -12.21
C ALA A 71 -7.71 31.57 -11.33
N VAL A 72 -7.23 32.64 -10.68
CA VAL A 72 -6.10 32.57 -9.73
C VAL A 72 -6.44 31.69 -8.53
N VAL A 73 -7.58 31.96 -7.87
CA VAL A 73 -8.06 31.17 -6.72
C VAL A 73 -8.19 29.68 -7.10
N LYS A 74 -8.70 29.39 -8.30
CA LYS A 74 -8.82 28.00 -8.77
C LYS A 74 -7.45 27.33 -8.95
N VAL A 75 -6.49 28.00 -9.57
CA VAL A 75 -5.13 27.48 -9.76
C VAL A 75 -4.44 27.24 -8.42
N GLU A 76 -4.60 28.16 -7.46
CA GLU A 76 -4.07 28.02 -6.11
C GLU A 76 -4.72 26.86 -5.36
N GLY A 77 -6.05 26.71 -5.46
CA GLY A 77 -6.78 25.59 -4.89
C GLY A 77 -6.32 24.24 -5.45
N GLU A 78 -6.11 24.14 -6.76
CA GLU A 78 -5.55 22.93 -7.40
C GLU A 78 -4.13 22.62 -6.89
N ALA A 79 -3.29 23.64 -6.70
CA ALA A 79 -1.94 23.49 -6.16
C ALA A 79 -1.94 23.03 -4.69
N LEU A 80 -2.84 23.57 -3.86
CA LEU A 80 -3.03 23.14 -2.46
C LEU A 80 -3.50 21.70 -2.38
N LEU A 81 -4.50 21.31 -3.17
CA LEU A 81 -4.98 19.92 -3.25
C LEU A 81 -3.86 18.97 -3.69
N PHE A 82 -3.01 19.39 -4.61
CA PHE A 82 -1.84 18.62 -5.03
C PHE A 82 -0.84 18.43 -3.88
N LYS A 83 -0.48 19.49 -3.16
CA LYS A 83 0.41 19.40 -1.97
C LYS A 83 -0.20 18.51 -0.89
N LEU A 84 -1.49 18.65 -0.60
CA LEU A 84 -2.20 17.82 0.39
C LEU A 84 -2.17 16.33 0.00
N LYS A 85 -2.32 16.01 -1.28
CA LYS A 85 -2.13 14.64 -1.79
C LYS A 85 -0.70 14.14 -1.58
N GLN A 86 0.31 14.98 -1.82
CA GLN A 86 1.71 14.61 -1.58
C GLN A 86 1.99 14.35 -0.10
N ILE A 87 1.53 15.23 0.80
CA ILE A 87 1.67 15.07 2.26
C ILE A 87 1.00 13.77 2.69
N ARG A 88 -0.23 13.51 2.23
CA ARG A 88 -0.93 12.25 2.54
C ARG A 88 -0.14 11.03 2.07
N HIS A 89 0.41 11.05 0.85
CA HIS A 89 1.23 9.95 0.33
C HIS A 89 2.50 9.74 1.16
N TRP A 90 3.16 10.84 1.55
CA TRP A 90 4.36 10.79 2.37
C TRP A 90 4.07 10.26 3.78
N LEU A 91 3.01 10.72 4.43
CA LEU A 91 2.58 10.20 5.74
C LEU A 91 2.21 8.72 5.66
N GLN A 92 1.47 8.31 4.63
CA GLN A 92 1.13 6.91 4.41
C GLN A 92 2.40 6.06 4.18
N TYR A 93 3.37 6.58 3.45
CA TYR A 93 4.67 5.92 3.24
C TYR A 93 5.45 5.80 4.54
N GLN A 94 5.57 6.86 5.34
CA GLN A 94 6.25 6.85 6.63
C GLN A 94 5.59 5.88 7.60
N TYR A 95 4.26 5.94 7.73
CA TYR A 95 3.49 5.01 8.55
C TYR A 95 3.74 3.56 8.12
N SER A 96 3.68 3.29 6.82
CA SER A 96 3.96 1.94 6.29
C SER A 96 5.39 1.47 6.60
N LYS A 97 6.36 2.38 6.54
CA LYS A 97 7.77 2.11 6.83
C LYS A 97 8.03 1.88 8.31
N MET A 98 7.43 2.67 9.20
CA MET A 98 7.64 2.57 10.65
C MET A 98 6.95 1.34 11.24
N HIS A 99 5.77 0.99 10.73
CA HIS A 99 4.99 -0.14 11.25
C HIS A 99 5.30 -1.47 10.56
N ASN A 100 6.34 -1.55 9.72
CA ASN A 100 6.62 -2.70 8.86
C ASN A 100 5.36 -3.21 8.15
N LEU A 101 4.44 -2.29 7.81
CA LEU A 101 3.26 -2.59 7.01
C LEU A 101 3.71 -2.62 5.56
N SER A 102 4.57 -3.59 5.24
CA SER A 102 4.77 -4.00 3.86
C SER A 102 3.39 -4.39 3.35
N MET A 103 2.78 -3.56 2.50
CA MET A 103 1.47 -3.82 1.88
C MET A 103 1.36 -5.22 1.23
N LYS A 104 2.50 -5.87 0.98
CA LYS A 104 2.59 -7.23 0.44
C LYS A 104 2.46 -8.33 1.50
N GLU A 105 2.83 -8.07 2.75
CA GLU A 105 2.87 -9.08 3.82
C GLU A 105 1.66 -8.97 4.76
N THR A 106 1.14 -7.76 4.99
CA THR A 106 0.06 -7.55 5.98
C THR A 106 -1.26 -8.23 5.62
N GLY A 107 -1.44 -8.66 4.38
CA GLY A 107 -2.67 -9.31 3.93
C GLY A 107 -2.65 -10.84 3.98
N LYS A 108 -1.53 -11.51 3.69
CA LYS A 108 -1.55 -12.98 3.52
C LYS A 108 -1.55 -13.72 4.86
N ASP A 109 -0.89 -13.14 5.87
CA ASP A 109 -0.64 -13.80 7.16
C ASP A 109 -1.30 -13.11 8.36
N ASN A 110 -2.17 -12.11 8.13
CA ASN A 110 -2.96 -11.53 9.20
C ASN A 110 -4.02 -12.56 9.66
N PRO A 111 -3.96 -13.04 10.92
CA PRO A 111 -4.90 -14.05 11.43
C PRO A 111 -6.36 -13.56 11.41
N TYR A 112 -6.57 -12.25 11.45
CA TYR A 112 -7.90 -11.65 11.42
C TYR A 112 -8.50 -11.56 10.03
N ARG A 113 -7.74 -11.75 8.95
CA ARG A 113 -8.27 -11.55 7.60
C ARG A 113 -9.47 -12.47 7.32
N ILE A 114 -9.33 -13.76 7.62
CA ILE A 114 -10.42 -14.73 7.42
C ILE A 114 -11.62 -14.36 8.29
N MET A 115 -11.38 -13.97 9.55
CA MET A 115 -12.42 -13.54 10.47
C MET A 115 -13.16 -12.29 9.98
N LEU A 116 -12.45 -11.24 9.58
CA LEU A 116 -13.01 -10.01 9.04
C LEU A 116 -13.81 -10.25 7.76
N HIS A 117 -13.31 -11.10 6.87
CA HIS A 117 -14.05 -11.50 5.68
C HIS A 117 -15.36 -12.24 6.02
N ARG A 118 -15.34 -13.15 7.01
CA ARG A 118 -16.55 -13.83 7.49
C ARG A 118 -17.53 -12.84 8.15
N LEU A 119 -17.05 -11.92 8.99
CA LEU A 119 -17.87 -10.92 9.69
C LEU A 119 -18.51 -9.91 8.73
N ALA A 120 -17.74 -9.42 7.76
CA ALA A 120 -18.23 -8.46 6.77
C ALA A 120 -19.20 -9.09 5.75
N GLY A 121 -19.40 -10.42 5.78
CA GLY A 121 -20.09 -11.16 4.72
C GLY A 121 -19.36 -11.08 3.38
N LEU A 122 -18.13 -10.57 3.36
CA LEU A 122 -17.31 -10.43 2.17
C LEU A 122 -16.50 -11.71 2.01
N SER A 123 -16.89 -12.58 1.08
CA SER A 123 -16.07 -13.74 0.73
C SER A 123 -14.64 -13.29 0.41
N VAL A 124 -13.61 -13.92 0.99
CA VAL A 124 -12.25 -13.75 0.46
C VAL A 124 -12.30 -14.08 -1.02
N SER A 125 -11.76 -13.19 -1.86
CA SER A 125 -11.79 -13.43 -3.30
C SER A 125 -11.09 -14.77 -3.59
N LYS A 126 -11.85 -15.71 -4.14
CA LYS A 126 -11.31 -16.98 -4.66
C LYS A 126 -10.17 -16.67 -5.64
N PRO A 127 -9.04 -17.38 -5.56
CA PRO A 127 -7.95 -17.23 -6.51
C PRO A 127 -8.48 -17.34 -7.95
N ARG A 128 -8.06 -16.42 -8.82
CA ARG A 128 -8.43 -16.46 -10.23
C ARG A 128 -7.35 -17.21 -10.99
N LYS A 129 -7.75 -18.08 -11.92
CA LYS A 129 -6.83 -18.76 -12.82
C LYS A 129 -6.05 -17.73 -13.65
N ALA A 130 -4.73 -17.82 -13.62
CA ALA A 130 -3.89 -16.99 -14.48
C ALA A 130 -4.02 -17.42 -15.94
N GLN A 131 -3.95 -16.47 -16.87
CA GLN A 131 -3.92 -16.80 -18.29
C GLN A 131 -2.52 -17.32 -18.66
N ALA A 132 -2.43 -18.40 -19.43
CA ALA A 132 -1.16 -19.03 -19.83
C ALA A 132 -0.15 -18.03 -20.42
N PHE A 133 -0.60 -17.13 -21.31
CA PHE A 133 0.28 -16.12 -21.90
C PHE A 133 0.83 -15.12 -20.88
N SER A 134 0.12 -14.91 -19.76
CA SER A 134 0.57 -14.01 -18.68
C SER A 134 1.67 -14.65 -17.86
N LEU A 135 1.56 -15.96 -17.55
CA LEU A 135 2.63 -16.74 -16.91
C LEU A 135 3.86 -16.81 -17.80
N TRP A 136 3.67 -17.16 -19.07
CA TRP A 136 4.75 -17.18 -20.06
C TRP A 136 5.47 -15.82 -20.17
N ALA A 137 4.71 -14.72 -20.26
CA ALA A 137 5.27 -13.37 -20.38
C ALA A 137 6.01 -12.92 -19.11
N LYS A 138 5.66 -13.45 -17.93
CA LYS A 138 6.37 -13.18 -16.67
C LYS A 138 7.77 -13.79 -16.70
N VAL A 139 7.89 -15.04 -17.14
CA VAL A 139 9.19 -15.73 -17.30
C VAL A 139 10.02 -15.14 -18.44
N ASN A 140 9.35 -14.70 -19.52
CA ASN A 140 10.00 -14.12 -20.71
C ASN A 140 9.95 -12.59 -20.70
N SER A 141 10.00 -11.97 -19.52
CA SER A 141 9.74 -10.52 -19.35
C SER A 141 10.69 -9.64 -20.17
N VAL A 142 11.98 -9.99 -20.23
CA VAL A 142 12.99 -9.25 -21.00
C VAL A 142 12.65 -9.28 -22.49
N THR A 143 12.40 -10.45 -23.07
CA THR A 143 12.06 -10.62 -24.49
C THR A 143 10.75 -9.92 -24.87
N VAL A 144 9.75 -9.98 -23.98
CA VAL A 144 8.47 -9.28 -24.20
C VAL A 144 8.68 -7.76 -24.17
N GLN A 145 9.47 -7.24 -23.23
CA GLN A 145 9.73 -5.81 -23.11
C GLN A 145 10.55 -5.26 -24.27
N THR A 146 11.58 -5.97 -24.73
CA THR A 146 12.37 -5.55 -25.89
C THR A 146 11.50 -5.46 -27.14
N ALA A 147 10.71 -6.51 -27.43
CA ALA A 147 9.79 -6.52 -28.56
C ALA A 147 8.69 -5.45 -28.44
N TRP A 148 8.20 -5.18 -27.23
CA TRP A 148 7.22 -4.12 -26.99
C TRP A 148 7.80 -2.71 -27.20
N ASN A 149 9.04 -2.48 -26.75
CA ASN A 149 9.72 -1.21 -26.95
C ASN A 149 9.98 -0.93 -28.45
N GLU A 150 10.27 -1.96 -29.24
CA GLU A 150 10.36 -1.85 -30.69
C GLU A 150 9.02 -1.51 -31.34
N GLU A 151 7.91 -2.11 -30.88
CA GLU A 151 6.56 -1.78 -31.38
C GLU A 151 6.18 -0.32 -31.04
N LEU A 152 6.54 0.16 -29.85
CA LEU A 152 6.31 1.56 -29.44
C LEU A 152 7.11 2.56 -30.28
N LYS A 153 8.28 2.19 -30.80
CA LYS A 153 9.03 3.03 -31.75
C LYS A 153 8.31 3.14 -33.09
N LYS A 154 7.59 2.10 -33.52
CA LYS A 154 6.84 2.07 -34.79
C LYS A 154 5.50 2.80 -34.68
N LYS A 155 4.83 2.70 -33.52
CA LYS A 155 3.50 3.29 -33.30
C LYS A 155 3.49 4.05 -31.97
N ALA A 156 3.28 5.36 -32.04
CA ALA A 156 3.08 6.18 -30.86
C ALA A 156 1.76 5.76 -30.17
N VAL A 157 1.87 5.17 -28.97
CA VAL A 157 0.71 4.79 -28.15
C VAL A 157 0.58 5.76 -26.97
N PRO A 158 -0.60 6.37 -26.75
CA PRO A 158 -0.87 7.21 -25.57
C PRO A 158 -0.60 6.46 -24.27
N LEU A 159 -0.05 7.14 -23.27
CA LEU A 159 0.32 6.54 -21.98
C LEU A 159 -0.84 5.78 -21.32
N SER A 160 -2.05 6.33 -21.39
CA SER A 160 -3.28 5.73 -20.86
C SER A 160 -3.61 4.35 -21.46
N GLU A 161 -3.26 4.12 -22.72
CA GLU A 161 -3.60 2.89 -23.45
C GLU A 161 -2.48 1.83 -23.43
N ARG A 162 -1.28 2.18 -22.94
CA ARG A 162 -0.10 1.29 -23.04
C ARG A 162 -0.30 -0.04 -22.33
N ALA A 163 -0.96 -0.05 -21.17
CA ALA A 163 -1.18 -1.28 -20.40
C ALA A 163 -2.11 -2.26 -21.14
N ALA A 164 -3.22 -1.76 -21.69
CA ALA A 164 -4.16 -2.57 -22.46
C ALA A 164 -3.49 -3.12 -23.73
N LYS A 165 -2.79 -2.26 -24.49
CA LYS A 165 -2.09 -2.69 -25.71
C LYS A 165 -0.96 -3.67 -25.41
N LEU A 166 -0.20 -3.49 -24.33
CA LEU A 166 0.81 -4.45 -23.89
C LEU A 166 0.21 -5.84 -23.63
N ASN A 167 -0.96 -5.93 -22.98
CA ASN A 167 -1.62 -7.22 -22.76
C ASN A 167 -2.07 -7.87 -24.08
N THR A 168 -2.63 -7.09 -25.02
CA THR A 168 -2.95 -7.61 -26.35
C THR A 168 -1.71 -8.05 -27.12
N PHE A 169 -0.58 -7.35 -26.96
CA PHE A 169 0.70 -7.67 -27.57
C PHE A 169 1.28 -8.97 -27.01
N LYS A 170 1.27 -9.16 -25.69
CA LYS A 170 1.66 -10.43 -25.04
C LYS A 170 0.85 -11.60 -25.59
N SER A 171 -0.47 -11.45 -25.69
CA SER A 171 -1.35 -12.49 -26.23
C SER A 171 -1.00 -12.82 -27.69
N LYS A 172 -0.74 -11.82 -28.54
CA LYS A 172 -0.30 -12.03 -29.94
C LYS A 172 1.04 -12.75 -30.02
N LEU A 173 2.02 -12.31 -29.23
CA LEU A 173 3.36 -12.89 -29.20
C LEU A 173 3.33 -14.35 -28.73
N PHE A 174 2.45 -14.67 -27.77
CA PHE A 174 2.22 -16.04 -27.30
C PHE A 174 1.54 -16.92 -28.34
N LYS A 175 0.55 -16.40 -29.08
CA LYS A 175 -0.11 -17.14 -30.17
C LYS A 175 0.83 -17.51 -31.32
N LEU A 176 1.95 -16.79 -31.47
CA LEU A 176 3.00 -17.11 -32.46
C LEU A 176 3.95 -18.23 -32.00
N LYS A 177 3.90 -18.64 -30.73
CA LYS A 177 4.70 -19.76 -30.23
C LYS A 177 4.15 -21.10 -30.74
N LEU A 178 5.00 -22.12 -30.71
CA LEU A 178 4.60 -23.49 -31.04
C LEU A 178 3.42 -23.93 -30.15
N LYS A 179 2.51 -24.72 -30.72
CA LYS A 179 1.33 -25.24 -29.99
C LYS A 179 1.73 -26.09 -28.77
N GLU A 180 2.85 -26.80 -28.87
CA GLU A 180 3.43 -27.57 -27.76
C GLU A 180 3.73 -26.66 -26.56
N THR A 181 4.51 -25.60 -26.78
CA THR A 181 4.77 -24.59 -25.74
C THR A 181 3.46 -23.97 -25.22
N GLN A 182 2.50 -23.65 -26.09
CA GLN A 182 1.23 -23.10 -25.63
C GLN A 182 0.48 -24.07 -24.68
N ASN A 183 0.49 -25.36 -25.00
CA ASN A 183 -0.13 -26.40 -24.19
C ASN A 183 0.60 -26.58 -22.84
N GLU A 184 1.93 -26.58 -22.83
CA GLU A 184 2.72 -26.63 -21.59
C GLU A 184 2.30 -25.52 -20.62
N TRP A 185 2.24 -24.27 -21.09
CA TRP A 185 1.83 -23.14 -20.24
C TRP A 185 0.35 -23.17 -19.84
N LEU A 186 -0.51 -23.82 -20.63
CA LEU A 186 -1.91 -24.04 -20.25
C LEU A 186 -2.02 -25.05 -19.11
N VAL A 187 -1.23 -26.13 -19.15
CA VAL A 187 -1.14 -27.13 -18.09
C VAL A 187 -0.57 -26.48 -16.83
N THR A 188 0.56 -25.79 -16.91
CA THR A 188 1.14 -25.07 -15.76
C THR A 188 0.17 -24.05 -15.16
N ALA A 189 -0.62 -23.35 -15.97
CA ALA A 189 -1.63 -22.41 -15.47
C ALA A 189 -2.81 -23.09 -14.76
N GLU A 190 -3.13 -24.33 -15.11
CA GLU A 190 -4.11 -25.14 -14.38
C GLU A 190 -3.51 -25.64 -13.06
N GLU A 191 -2.30 -26.20 -13.08
CA GLU A 191 -1.61 -26.71 -11.89
C GLU A 191 -1.43 -25.60 -10.84
N GLU A 192 -0.90 -24.43 -11.21
CA GLU A 192 -0.78 -23.27 -10.29
C GLU A 192 -2.14 -22.82 -9.76
N HIS A 193 -3.22 -22.96 -10.54
CA HIS A 193 -4.56 -22.60 -10.11
C HIS A 193 -5.12 -23.60 -9.11
N GLU A 194 -4.98 -24.90 -9.36
CA GLU A 194 -5.39 -25.97 -8.46
C GLU A 194 -4.65 -25.89 -7.13
N GLU A 195 -3.33 -25.67 -7.15
CA GLU A 195 -2.53 -25.44 -5.94
C GLU A 195 -3.02 -24.21 -5.17
N ALA A 196 -3.25 -23.08 -5.86
CA ALA A 196 -3.77 -21.88 -5.22
C ALA A 196 -5.17 -22.08 -4.63
N LEU A 197 -6.03 -22.87 -5.29
CA LEU A 197 -7.36 -23.23 -4.77
C LEU A 197 -7.27 -24.14 -3.56
N LYS A 198 -6.34 -25.09 -3.56
CA LYS A 198 -6.08 -25.97 -2.43
C LYS A 198 -5.61 -25.15 -1.22
N GLU A 199 -4.59 -24.30 -1.38
CA GLU A 199 -4.14 -23.38 -0.32
C GLU A 199 -5.27 -22.48 0.19
N TYR A 200 -6.11 -21.98 -0.72
CA TYR A 200 -7.25 -21.14 -0.36
C TYR A 200 -8.28 -21.90 0.46
N ASN A 201 -8.64 -23.12 0.05
CA ASN A 201 -9.60 -23.95 0.78
C ASN A 201 -9.04 -24.38 2.14
N GLU A 202 -7.78 -24.82 2.20
CA GLU A 202 -7.10 -25.16 3.45
C GLU A 202 -7.09 -23.97 4.42
N LYS A 203 -6.86 -22.74 3.93
CA LYS A 203 -6.96 -21.52 4.76
C LYS A 203 -8.38 -21.15 5.15
N MET A 204 -9.38 -21.47 4.34
CA MET A 204 -10.79 -21.21 4.66
C MET A 204 -11.34 -22.22 5.65
N GLU A 205 -10.88 -23.47 5.59
CA GLU A 205 -11.32 -24.58 6.43
C GLU A 205 -10.48 -24.74 7.69
N SER A 206 -9.26 -24.19 7.71
CA SER A 206 -8.42 -24.22 8.91
C SER A 206 -9.18 -23.61 10.09
N SER A 207 -9.25 -24.38 11.17
CA SER A 207 -9.74 -23.88 12.43
C SER A 207 -8.85 -22.72 12.90
N VAL A 208 -9.44 -21.77 13.61
CA VAL A 208 -8.68 -20.74 14.34
C VAL A 208 -7.59 -21.44 15.15
N SER A 209 -6.38 -20.87 15.12
CA SER A 209 -5.24 -21.42 15.85
C SER A 209 -5.58 -21.58 17.33
N LYS A 210 -5.19 -22.73 17.88
CA LYS A 210 -5.31 -23.03 19.31
C LYS A 210 -4.00 -22.80 20.05
N ASP A 211 -2.99 -22.26 19.38
CA ASP A 211 -1.73 -21.91 20.02
C ASP A 211 -1.96 -20.73 21.00
N PRO A 212 -1.57 -20.87 22.29
CA PRO A 212 -1.81 -19.83 23.28
C PRO A 212 -1.09 -18.51 22.96
N GLY A 213 0.06 -18.55 22.27
CA GLY A 213 0.80 -17.36 21.88
C GLY A 213 0.09 -16.59 20.76
N GLU A 214 -0.44 -17.31 19.76
CA GLU A 214 -1.26 -16.71 18.71
C GLU A 214 -2.59 -16.20 19.24
N MET A 215 -3.23 -16.92 20.17
CA MET A 215 -4.43 -16.46 20.87
C MET A 215 -4.16 -15.16 21.64
N GLN A 216 -3.05 -15.07 22.37
CA GLN A 216 -2.67 -13.86 23.11
C GLN A 216 -2.48 -12.68 22.16
N ARG A 217 -1.77 -12.86 21.03
CA ARG A 217 -1.65 -11.82 19.99
C ARG A 217 -3.01 -11.43 19.41
N CYS A 218 -3.94 -12.38 19.30
CA CYS A 218 -5.31 -12.12 18.88
C CYS A 218 -6.14 -11.37 19.93
N LEU A 219 -5.77 -11.41 21.21
CA LEU A 219 -6.42 -10.61 22.24
C LEU A 219 -5.82 -9.20 22.29
N GLU A 220 -4.48 -9.09 22.25
CA GLU A 220 -3.76 -7.82 22.28
C GLU A 220 -4.13 -6.90 21.12
N ASN A 221 -4.38 -7.46 19.93
CA ASN A 221 -4.78 -6.68 18.76
C ASN A 221 -6.30 -6.52 18.61
N LEU A 222 -7.10 -7.12 19.51
CA LEU A 222 -8.56 -7.12 19.39
C LEU A 222 -9.15 -5.71 19.55
N SER A 223 -8.62 -4.92 20.47
CA SER A 223 -9.06 -3.54 20.70
C SER A 223 -8.88 -2.67 19.46
N SER A 224 -7.69 -2.70 18.85
CA SER A 224 -7.39 -1.99 17.61
C SER A 224 -8.31 -2.40 16.46
N MET A 225 -8.74 -3.67 16.43
CA MET A 225 -9.67 -4.17 15.43
C MET A 225 -11.13 -3.77 15.72
N MET A 226 -11.58 -3.84 16.98
CA MET A 226 -12.97 -3.57 17.37
C MET A 226 -13.31 -2.09 17.46
N GLN A 227 -12.32 -1.24 17.80
CA GLN A 227 -12.54 0.19 18.04
C GLN A 227 -13.25 0.90 16.87
N PRO A 228 -12.82 0.76 15.60
CA PRO A 228 -13.53 1.40 14.48
C PRO A 228 -14.99 0.95 14.33
N PHE A 229 -15.31 -0.31 14.67
CA PHE A 229 -16.69 -0.79 14.65
C PHE A 229 -17.52 -0.19 15.78
N ILE A 230 -16.95 -0.08 16.97
CA ILE A 230 -17.60 0.55 18.12
C ILE A 230 -17.91 2.01 17.80
N GLU A 231 -16.92 2.76 17.30
CA GLU A 231 -17.08 4.16 16.89
C GLU A 231 -18.18 4.31 15.82
N MET A 232 -18.20 3.44 14.80
CA MET A 232 -19.24 3.46 13.77
C MET A 232 -20.64 3.19 14.32
N VAL A 233 -20.79 2.23 15.25
CA VAL A 233 -22.10 1.94 15.88
C VAL A 233 -22.52 3.10 16.76
N MET A 234 -21.60 3.70 17.51
CA MET A 234 -21.88 4.88 18.32
C MET A 234 -22.33 6.06 17.47
N GLU A 235 -21.67 6.34 16.34
CA GLU A 235 -22.06 7.38 15.40
C GLU A 235 -23.45 7.11 14.80
N ALA A 236 -23.71 5.88 14.37
CA ALA A 236 -24.96 5.51 13.73
C ALA A 236 -26.16 5.48 14.69
N THR A 237 -25.95 5.14 15.97
CA THR A 237 -27.03 4.95 16.94
C THR A 237 -27.18 6.09 17.95
N GLY A 238 -26.12 6.88 18.16
CA GLY A 238 -26.03 7.87 19.24
C GLY A 238 -25.93 7.26 20.64
N CYS A 239 -25.77 5.93 20.76
CA CYS A 239 -25.68 5.24 22.05
C CYS A 239 -24.23 4.95 22.41
N PRO A 240 -23.83 5.02 23.70
CA PRO A 240 -22.54 4.51 24.14
C PRO A 240 -22.50 2.98 23.98
N VAL A 241 -21.45 2.48 23.33
CA VAL A 241 -21.26 1.04 23.10
C VAL A 241 -19.98 0.60 23.80
N THR A 242 -20.06 -0.48 24.56
CA THR A 242 -18.92 -1.11 25.22
C THR A 242 -18.78 -2.56 24.77
N CYS A 243 -17.56 -3.01 24.45
CA CYS A 243 -17.28 -4.40 24.13
C CYS A 243 -16.58 -5.07 25.32
N ILE A 244 -17.15 -6.16 25.84
CA ILE A 244 -16.58 -6.96 26.93
C ILE A 244 -16.23 -8.33 26.36
N VAL A 245 -14.96 -8.71 26.47
CA VAL A 245 -14.45 -10.00 25.99
C VAL A 245 -13.93 -10.78 27.18
N GLY A 246 -14.52 -11.95 27.45
CA GLY A 246 -14.11 -12.83 28.55
C GLY A 246 -13.50 -14.13 28.03
N GLY A 247 -12.44 -14.61 28.68
CA GLY A 247 -11.81 -15.88 28.37
C GLY A 247 -10.55 -16.14 29.20
N PRO A 248 -10.02 -17.37 29.19
CA PRO A 248 -8.76 -17.68 29.85
C PRO A 248 -7.62 -16.93 29.15
N GLN A 249 -6.99 -15.96 29.84
CA GLN A 249 -5.82 -15.24 29.38
C GLN A 249 -4.56 -16.09 29.63
N PRO A 250 -3.90 -16.63 28.58
CA PRO A 250 -2.78 -17.55 28.76
C PRO A 250 -1.58 -16.88 29.46
N ALA A 251 -1.37 -15.58 29.23
CA ALA A 251 -0.28 -14.81 29.83
C ALA A 251 -0.44 -14.61 31.36
N ASP A 252 -1.68 -14.45 31.84
CA ASP A 252 -1.98 -14.07 33.24
C ASP A 252 -2.55 -15.21 34.09
N ARG A 253 -2.32 -16.47 33.69
CA ARG A 253 -2.78 -17.66 34.43
C ARG A 253 -4.29 -17.64 34.77
N GLY A 254 -5.10 -16.96 33.94
CA GLY A 254 -6.55 -16.87 34.12
C GLY A 254 -7.05 -15.69 34.97
N CYS A 255 -6.22 -14.69 35.30
CA CYS A 255 -6.72 -13.43 35.84
C CYS A 255 -7.47 -12.63 34.75
N LEU A 256 -8.51 -11.90 35.17
CA LEU A 256 -9.24 -10.98 34.29
C LEU A 256 -8.43 -9.69 34.11
N ASP A 257 -8.13 -9.36 32.86
CA ASP A 257 -7.62 -8.04 32.48
C ASP A 257 -8.76 -7.18 31.94
N VAL A 258 -8.81 -5.91 32.36
CA VAL A 258 -9.82 -4.94 31.91
C VAL A 258 -9.07 -3.84 31.17
N SER A 259 -9.08 -3.91 29.85
CA SER A 259 -8.61 -2.83 28.98
C SER A 259 -9.76 -1.85 28.76
N SER A 260 -9.61 -0.65 29.32
CA SER A 260 -10.51 0.50 29.13
C SER A 260 -10.07 1.38 27.97
#